data_AF-A0A0H2SP43-F1
#
_entry.id   AF-A0A0H2SP43-F1
#
_cell.length_a   1.000
_cell.length_b   1.000
_cell.length_c   1.000
_cell.angle_alpha   90.00
_cell.angle_beta   90.00
_cell.angle_gamma   90.00
#
_symmetry.space_group_name_H-M   'P 1'
#
loop_
_entity.id
_entity.type
_entity.pdbx_description
1 polymer ?
#
loop_
_entity_poly.entity_id
_entity_poly.type
_entity_poly.pdbx_seq_one_letter_code
_entity_poly.pdbx_strand_id
1 'polypeptide(L)'
;MSDTASVTSTQAGGCVDFPVEWEVTGNSWVETSDDLHQYITAYKLDIAKGNLIFNWCLEIRNAENKCYHFIDRTNDDYELTCKQSGEHTLKYNSDAPQIKIVRVWV
;
A
#
# COMPACT_ATOMS: atom_id res chain seq x y z
N MET A 1 1.46 30.00 13.76
CA MET A 1 0.25 29.30 13.33
C MET A 1 0.61 28.73 11.97
N SER A 2 0.89 27.43 11.89
CA SER A 2 1.39 26.81 10.66
C SER A 2 0.26 26.03 10.02
N ASP A 3 0.01 26.31 8.75
CA ASP A 3 -1.07 25.78 7.92
C ASP A 3 -1.08 24.25 7.87
N THR A 4 -2.23 23.67 8.19
CA THR A 4 -2.54 22.26 7.90
C THR A 4 -3.10 22.19 6.49
N ALA A 5 -2.31 21.69 5.53
CA ALA A 5 -2.80 21.41 4.19
C ALA A 5 -3.84 20.28 4.26
N SER A 6 -5.10 20.60 3.95
CA SER A 6 -6.19 19.64 3.84
C SER A 6 -6.04 18.85 2.53
N VAL A 7 -5.78 17.54 2.66
CA VAL A 7 -5.82 16.61 1.52
C VAL A 7 -7.26 16.53 1.03
N THR A 8 -7.51 16.98 -0.20
CA THR A 8 -8.83 16.96 -0.82
C THR A 8 -9.02 15.61 -1.51
N SER A 9 -9.82 14.72 -0.91
CA SER A 9 -10.29 13.50 -1.57
C SER A 9 -11.39 13.86 -2.57
N THR A 10 -11.16 13.59 -3.87
CA THR A 10 -12.21 13.72 -4.88
C THR A 10 -13.01 12.43 -4.93
N GLN A 11 -14.25 12.48 -4.43
CA GLN A 11 -15.15 11.34 -4.36
C GLN A 11 -15.92 11.18 -5.68
N ALA A 12 -15.57 10.18 -6.48
CA ALA A 12 -16.40 9.67 -7.56
C ALA A 12 -16.41 8.13 -7.50
N GLY A 13 -17.41 7.55 -6.82
CA GLY A 13 -17.70 6.11 -6.80
C GLY A 13 -16.65 5.22 -6.11
N GLY A 14 -16.83 4.93 -4.83
CA GLY A 14 -16.07 5.63 -3.80
C GLY A 14 -14.73 4.93 -3.61
N CYS A 15 -13.64 5.62 -3.94
CA CYS A 15 -12.31 5.24 -3.52
C CYS A 15 -11.64 6.45 -2.90
N VAL A 16 -10.64 6.19 -2.05
CA VAL A 16 -9.81 7.21 -1.41
C VAL A 16 -8.36 6.87 -1.71
N ASP A 17 -7.64 7.86 -2.25
CA ASP A 17 -6.21 7.75 -2.55
C ASP A 17 -5.41 8.36 -1.39
N PHE A 18 -4.46 7.59 -0.86
CA PHE A 18 -3.51 8.00 0.18
C PHE A 18 -2.12 8.11 -0.44
N PRO A 19 -1.59 9.33 -0.62
CA PRO A 19 -0.19 9.52 -0.98
C PRO A 19 0.72 8.96 0.12
N VAL A 20 1.71 8.16 -0.25
CA VAL A 20 2.65 7.52 0.67
C VAL A 20 4.08 7.56 0.10
N GLU A 21 5.06 7.25 0.94
CA GLU A 21 6.46 7.06 0.52
C GLU A 21 6.98 5.74 1.10
N TRP A 22 6.42 4.63 0.63
CA TRP A 22 6.78 3.29 1.13
C TRP A 22 8.05 2.81 0.45
N GLU A 23 9.16 2.92 1.17
CA GLU A 23 10.47 2.46 0.74
C GLU A 23 10.65 0.95 0.96
N VAL A 24 11.67 0.38 0.31
CA VAL A 24 12.07 -1.01 0.56
C VAL A 24 12.57 -1.13 1.99
N THR A 25 11.95 -2.01 2.78
CA THR A 25 12.15 -2.07 4.24
C THR A 25 13.13 -3.16 4.66
N GLY A 26 13.63 -3.98 3.73
CA GLY A 26 14.60 -5.05 4.02
C GLY A 26 14.07 -6.07 5.03
N ASN A 27 12.79 -6.44 4.89
CA ASN A 27 12.05 -7.37 5.75
C ASN A 27 11.71 -6.86 7.17
N SER A 28 11.65 -5.53 7.36
CA SER A 28 11.16 -4.93 8.62
C SER A 28 9.74 -4.37 8.44
N TRP A 29 8.88 -4.56 9.43
CA TRP A 29 7.55 -3.93 9.46
C TRP A 29 7.69 -2.44 9.77
N VAL A 30 6.98 -1.62 9.01
CA VAL A 30 6.88 -0.17 9.17
C VAL A 30 5.42 0.19 9.38
N GLU A 31 5.12 0.90 10.47
CA GLU A 31 3.77 1.38 10.75
C GLU A 31 3.37 2.47 9.76
N THR A 32 2.10 2.49 9.36
CA THR A 32 1.54 3.51 8.46
C THR A 32 1.17 4.78 9.22
N SER A 33 0.94 5.87 8.48
CA SER A 33 0.44 7.14 9.04
C SER A 33 -1.01 7.05 9.50
N ASP A 34 -1.39 7.91 10.45
CA ASP A 34 -2.71 7.90 11.11
C ASP A 34 -3.90 7.82 10.15
N ASP A 35 -3.86 8.55 9.03
CA ASP A 35 -4.96 8.58 8.04
C ASP A 35 -5.18 7.23 7.34
N LEU A 36 -4.10 6.49 7.05
CA LEU A 36 -4.15 5.17 6.41
C LEU A 36 -4.23 4.04 7.44
N HIS A 37 -3.81 4.29 8.69
CA HIS A 37 -3.69 3.31 9.76
C HIS A 37 -5.00 2.57 10.08
N GLN A 38 -6.14 3.25 9.89
CA GLN A 38 -7.47 2.65 10.04
C GLN A 38 -7.76 1.53 9.02
N TYR A 39 -7.04 1.48 7.89
CA TYR A 39 -7.21 0.48 6.85
C TYR A 39 -6.04 -0.51 6.82
N ILE A 40 -4.81 0.01 6.74
CA ILE A 40 -3.56 -0.74 6.75
C ILE A 40 -2.73 -0.22 7.90
N THR A 41 -2.42 -1.04 8.89
CA THR A 41 -1.69 -0.64 10.09
C THR A 41 -0.17 -0.66 9.89
N ALA A 42 0.35 -1.62 9.12
CA ALA A 42 1.76 -1.72 8.82
C ALA A 42 2.00 -2.34 7.44
N TYR A 43 3.19 -2.09 6.89
CA TYR A 43 3.66 -2.70 5.65
C TYR A 43 5.11 -3.16 5.78
N LYS A 44 5.53 -4.02 4.84
CA LYS A 44 6.89 -4.48 4.66
C LYS A 44 7.11 -4.74 3.18
N LEU A 45 8.16 -4.17 2.60
CA LEU A 45 8.50 -4.33 1.19
C LEU A 45 9.91 -4.90 1.06
N ASP A 46 10.04 -6.06 0.43
CA ASP A 46 11.32 -6.74 0.22
C ASP A 46 11.35 -7.47 -1.12
N ILE A 47 12.52 -7.97 -1.49
CA ILE A 47 12.72 -8.87 -2.62
C ILE A 47 11.91 -10.15 -2.39
N ALA A 48 11.21 -10.63 -3.42
CA ALA A 48 10.46 -11.88 -3.36
C ALA A 48 11.40 -13.10 -3.35
N LYS A 49 11.78 -13.56 -2.16
CA LYS A 49 12.68 -14.72 -1.99
C LYS A 49 12.01 -16.01 -2.48
N GLY A 50 12.76 -16.81 -3.23
CA GLY A 50 12.32 -18.13 -3.69
C GLY A 50 11.29 -18.12 -4.82
N ASN A 51 11.05 -16.96 -5.46
CA ASN A 51 10.17 -16.84 -6.62
C ASN A 51 10.98 -16.44 -7.86
N LEU A 52 10.80 -17.14 -8.97
CA LEU A 52 11.47 -16.84 -10.25
C LEU A 52 10.64 -15.93 -11.17
N ILE A 53 9.40 -15.62 -10.78
CA ILE A 53 8.44 -14.88 -11.63
C ILE A 53 8.30 -13.43 -11.16
N PHE A 54 8.32 -13.20 -9.85
CA PHE A 54 8.13 -11.88 -9.25
C PHE A 54 9.40 -11.45 -8.52
N ASN A 55 9.78 -10.19 -8.70
CA ASN A 55 10.96 -9.60 -8.08
C ASN A 55 10.67 -9.02 -6.69
N TRP A 56 9.44 -8.58 -6.45
CA TRP A 56 9.06 -7.83 -5.24
C TRP A 56 7.91 -8.48 -4.48
N CYS A 57 7.93 -8.31 -3.17
CA CYS A 57 6.96 -8.82 -2.22
C CYS A 57 6.58 -7.70 -1.26
N LEU A 58 5.34 -7.22 -1.38
CA LEU A 58 4.72 -6.32 -0.43
C LEU A 58 3.85 -7.14 0.52
N GLU A 59 4.15 -7.07 1.80
CA GLU A 59 3.31 -7.58 2.87
C GLU A 59 2.65 -6.41 3.59
N ILE A 60 1.36 -6.56 3.89
CA ILE A 60 0.60 -5.56 4.65
C ILE A 60 -0.07 -6.22 5.85
N ARG A 61 -0.37 -5.42 6.88
CA ARG A 61 -1.34 -5.74 7.93
C ARG A 61 -2.55 -4.86 7.75
N ASN A 62 -3.72 -5.44 7.45
CA ASN A 62 -4.96 -4.68 7.32
C ASN A 62 -5.86 -4.80 8.55
N ALA A 63 -6.54 -3.71 8.87
CA ALA A 63 -7.63 -3.67 9.86
C ALA A 63 -9.00 -3.94 9.21
N GLU A 64 -9.18 -3.52 7.95
CA GLU A 64 -10.47 -3.57 7.23
C GLU A 64 -10.45 -4.50 6.02
N ASN A 65 -11.59 -5.15 5.75
CA ASN A 65 -11.78 -6.06 4.62
C ASN A 65 -12.11 -5.28 3.36
N LYS A 66 -11.07 -4.86 2.61
CA LYS A 66 -11.20 -4.02 1.42
C LYS A 66 -10.41 -4.57 0.24
N CYS A 67 -10.67 -3.99 -0.92
CA CYS A 67 -9.79 -4.08 -2.07
C CYS A 67 -8.81 -2.91 -2.03
N TYR A 68 -7.53 -3.23 -2.01
CA TYR A 68 -6.43 -2.27 -1.99
C TYR A 68 -5.74 -2.26 -3.35
N HIS A 69 -5.45 -1.06 -3.85
CA HIS A 69 -4.61 -0.87 -5.01
C HIS A 69 -3.33 -0.15 -4.57
N PHE A 70 -2.19 -0.68 -5.00
CA PHE A 70 -0.87 -0.12 -4.72
C PHE A 70 -0.30 0.39 -6.02
N ILE A 71 -0.03 1.70 -6.09
CA ILE A 71 0.55 2.33 -7.27
C ILE A 71 2.00 2.67 -6.94
N ASP A 72 2.91 2.15 -7.74
CA ASP A 72 4.34 2.32 -7.54
C ASP A 72 4.91 3.58 -8.22
N ARG A 73 6.23 3.76 -8.17
CA ARG A 73 6.89 4.91 -8.79
C ARG A 73 6.88 4.86 -10.33
N THR A 74 6.69 3.70 -10.97
CA THR A 74 6.50 3.60 -12.44
C THR A 74 5.07 3.92 -12.88
N ASN A 75 4.12 4.04 -11.95
CA ASN A 75 2.66 4.17 -12.16
C ASN A 75 1.95 2.86 -12.52
N ASP A 76 2.58 1.71 -12.24
CA ASP A 76 1.91 0.43 -12.35
C ASP A 76 0.96 0.25 -11.15
N ASP A 77 -0.21 -0.33 -11.40
CA ASP A 77 -1.28 -0.53 -10.42
C ASP A 77 -1.42 -2.03 -10.10
N TYR A 78 -1.33 -2.36 -8.81
CA TYR A 78 -1.42 -3.74 -8.33
C TYR A 78 -2.55 -3.89 -7.32
N GLU A 79 -3.45 -4.84 -7.59
CA GLU A 79 -4.63 -5.10 -6.76
C GLU A 79 -4.36 -6.20 -5.72
N LEU A 80 -4.85 -5.99 -4.49
CA LEU A 80 -4.92 -6.99 -3.43
C LEU A 80 -6.30 -6.94 -2.75
N THR A 81 -7.08 -7.99 -2.95
CA THR A 81 -8.37 -8.17 -2.26
C THR A 81 -8.18 -8.91 -0.94
N CYS A 82 -8.42 -8.22 0.19
CA CYS A 82 -8.33 -8.80 1.52
C CYS A 82 -9.72 -9.19 2.06
N LYS A 83 -9.99 -10.49 2.19
CA LYS A 83 -11.27 -11.03 2.69
C LYS A 83 -11.38 -11.08 4.22
N GLN A 84 -10.27 -10.87 4.91
CA GLN A 84 -10.17 -10.85 6.37
C GLN A 84 -9.10 -9.86 6.80
N SER A 85 -9.17 -9.36 8.03
CA SER A 85 -8.10 -8.58 8.67
C SER A 85 -6.89 -9.48 8.97
N GLY A 86 -5.69 -8.92 8.96
CA GLY A 86 -4.45 -9.63 9.25
C GLY A 86 -3.34 -9.37 8.24
N GLU A 87 -2.43 -10.33 8.11
CA GLU A 87 -1.29 -10.22 7.19
C GLU A 87 -1.65 -10.77 5.80
N HIS A 88 -1.31 -10.00 4.76
CA HIS A 88 -1.51 -10.39 3.36
C HIS A 88 -0.28 -10.09 2.53
N THR A 89 -0.12 -10.80 1.43
CA THR A 89 1.05 -10.69 0.56
C THR A 89 0.62 -10.41 -0.88
N LEU A 90 1.26 -9.42 -1.49
CA LEU A 90 1.22 -9.09 -2.89
C LEU A 90 2.60 -9.27 -3.51
N LYS A 91 2.70 -10.04 -4.60
CA LYS A 91 3.95 -10.23 -5.35
C LYS A 91 3.79 -9.60 -6.73
N TYR A 92 4.81 -8.86 -7.17
CA TYR A 92 4.74 -8.08 -8.40
C TYR A 92 6.14 -7.82 -8.99
N ASN A 93 6.15 -7.26 -10.21
CA ASN A 93 7.35 -6.83 -10.91
C ASN A 93 7.27 -5.33 -11.17
N SER A 94 8.34 -4.62 -10.83
CA SER A 94 8.49 -3.19 -11.05
C SER A 94 9.98 -2.85 -11.14
N ASP A 95 10.30 -1.85 -11.97
CA ASP A 95 11.64 -1.24 -12.02
C ASP A 95 11.87 -0.24 -10.87
N ALA A 96 10.79 0.23 -10.22
CA ALA A 96 10.82 1.13 -9.07
C ALA A 96 9.72 0.74 -8.06
N PRO A 97 9.94 -0.29 -7.23
CA PRO A 97 8.91 -0.96 -6.44
C PRO A 97 8.32 -0.14 -5.29
N GLN A 98 8.88 1.03 -5.00
CA GLN A 98 8.38 1.89 -3.94
C GLN A 98 6.93 2.27 -4.25
N ILE A 99 6.07 2.15 -3.24
CA ILE A 99 4.66 2.54 -3.38
C ILE A 99 4.54 4.04 -3.09
N LYS A 100 3.87 4.75 -3.99
CA LYS A 100 3.60 6.19 -3.86
C LYS A 100 2.14 6.53 -3.58
N ILE A 101 1.21 5.64 -3.94
CA ILE A 101 -0.22 5.79 -3.63
C ILE A 101 -0.78 4.45 -3.18
N VAL A 102 -1.54 4.48 -2.09
CA VAL A 102 -2.45 3.40 -1.71
C VAL A 102 -3.87 3.87 -1.97
N ARG A 103 -4.61 3.16 -2.82
CA ARG A 103 -6.01 3.43 -3.10
C ARG A 103 -6.88 2.39 -2.40
N VAL A 104 -7.89 2.87 -1.68
CA VAL A 104 -8.84 2.05 -0.94
C VAL A 104 -10.24 2.27 -1.51
N TRP A 105 -10.93 1.21 -1.92
CA TRP A 105 -12.35 1.29 -2.27
C TRP A 105 -13.20 1.35 -0.99
N VAL A 106 -13.97 2.42 -0.82
CA VAL A 106 -14.79 2.68 0.37
C VAL A 106 -16.23 2.23 0.20
#